data_AF-B1BVQ7-F1
#
_entry.id   AF-B1BVQ7-F1
#
_cell.length_a   1.000
_cell.length_b   1.000
_cell.length_c   1.000
_cell.angle_alpha   90.00
_cell.angle_beta   90.00
_cell.angle_gamma   90.00
#
_symmetry.space_group_name_H-M   'P 1'
#
loop_
_entity.id
_entity.type
_entity.pdbx_description
1 polymer ?
#
loop_
_entity_poly.entity_id
_entity_poly.type
_entity_poly.pdbx_seq_one_letter_code
_entity_poly.pdbx_strand_id
1 'polypeptide(L)'
;MKYFIIFTTRPHLDKNKQYKYKNETLIELLEITEEEQKDMTIIISKEEYKRRDRVYHKKNYDSEKAKKIYQEKLKSQGKLNEKEKISQRREKILDLLAEGLKQKDICIFLNISKPTYVRDRNFLKEQGLI
;
A
#
# COMPACT_ATOMS: atom_id res chain seq x y z
N MET A 1 -20.54 -29.25 -30.63
CA MET A 1 -21.64 -29.39 -29.64
C MET A 1 -22.11 -27.99 -29.28
N LYS A 2 -23.32 -27.60 -29.70
CA LYS A 2 -23.89 -26.28 -29.40
C LYS A 2 -24.37 -26.29 -27.95
N TYR A 3 -23.77 -25.45 -27.11
CA TYR A 3 -24.14 -25.32 -25.70
C TYR A 3 -25.61 -24.90 -25.59
N PHE A 4 -26.44 -25.82 -25.10
CA PHE A 4 -27.78 -25.52 -24.61
C PHE A 4 -27.61 -24.87 -23.24
N ILE A 5 -27.28 -23.58 -23.20
CA ILE A 5 -27.27 -22.86 -21.94
C ILE A 5 -28.64 -22.25 -21.73
N ILE A 6 -29.48 -22.96 -20.99
CA ILE A 6 -30.72 -22.41 -20.45
C ILE A 6 -30.31 -21.45 -19.34
N PHE A 7 -29.98 -20.20 -19.70
CA PHE A 7 -29.67 -19.17 -18.72
C PHE A 7 -30.99 -18.68 -18.10
N THR A 8 -31.37 -19.24 -16.96
CA THR A 8 -32.38 -18.64 -16.09
C THR A 8 -31.78 -17.47 -15.30
N THR A 9 -31.28 -16.45 -16.00
CA THR A 9 -30.72 -15.27 -15.34
C THR A 9 -31.85 -14.25 -15.15
N ARG A 10 -32.33 -14.13 -13.90
CA ARG A 10 -33.40 -13.16 -13.58
C ARG A 10 -32.81 -11.76 -13.52
N PRO A 11 -33.26 -10.81 -14.37
CA PRO A 11 -32.89 -9.42 -14.22
C PRO A 11 -33.38 -8.91 -12.85
N HIS A 12 -32.68 -7.93 -12.30
CA HIS A 12 -33.10 -7.26 -11.07
C HIS A 12 -33.76 -5.93 -11.41
N LEU A 13 -34.75 -5.55 -10.62
CA LEU A 13 -35.40 -4.25 -10.77
C LEU A 13 -34.57 -3.20 -10.05
N ASP A 14 -34.22 -2.13 -10.74
CA ASP A 14 -33.50 -1.01 -10.16
C ASP A 14 -34.46 -0.01 -9.47
N LYS A 15 -33.89 1.01 -8.83
CA LYS A 15 -34.66 2.04 -8.10
C LYS A 15 -35.61 2.84 -9.01
N ASN A 16 -35.33 2.87 -10.32
CA ASN A 16 -36.15 3.53 -11.32
C ASN A 16 -37.16 2.58 -11.97
N LYS A 17 -37.37 1.39 -11.39
CA LYS A 17 -38.24 0.34 -11.91
C LYS A 17 -37.82 -0.17 -13.29
N GLN A 18 -36.54 -0.14 -13.61
CA GLN A 18 -35.98 -0.69 -14.84
C GLN A 18 -35.28 -2.03 -14.57
N TYR A 19 -35.45 -2.99 -15.47
CA TYR A 19 -34.76 -4.27 -15.40
C TYR A 19 -33.29 -4.12 -15.81
N LYS A 20 -32.39 -4.53 -14.92
CA LYS A 20 -30.94 -4.51 -15.15
C LYS A 20 -30.35 -5.90 -14.95
N TYR A 21 -29.33 -6.20 -15.73
CA TYR A 21 -28.51 -7.39 -15.55
C TYR A 21 -27.27 -7.03 -14.73
N LYS A 22 -26.73 -8.03 -14.04
CA LYS A 22 -25.42 -7.90 -13.39
C LYS A 22 -24.34 -7.90 -14.45
N ASN A 23 -23.27 -7.13 -14.24
CA ASN A 23 -22.13 -7.09 -15.15
C ASN A 23 -21.53 -8.48 -15.35
N GLU A 24 -21.44 -9.28 -14.28
CA GLU A 24 -20.92 -10.64 -14.36
C GLU A 24 -21.74 -11.51 -15.34
N THR A 25 -23.07 -11.38 -15.30
CA THR A 25 -23.97 -12.09 -16.21
C THR A 25 -23.83 -11.62 -17.65
N LEU A 26 -23.67 -10.31 -17.87
CA LEU A 26 -23.48 -9.75 -19.22
C LEU A 26 -22.14 -10.18 -19.83
N ILE A 27 -21.09 -10.25 -19.02
CA ILE A 27 -19.76 -10.70 -19.45
C ILE A 27 -19.81 -12.15 -19.92
N GLU A 28 -20.48 -13.03 -19.16
CA GLU A 28 -20.63 -14.44 -19.54
C GLU A 28 -21.52 -14.62 -20.78
N LEU A 29 -22.67 -13.92 -20.84
CA LEU A 29 -23.60 -14.03 -21.97
C LEU A 29 -23.02 -13.53 -23.29
N LEU A 30 -22.21 -12.47 -23.23
CA LEU A 30 -21.60 -11.85 -24.39
C LEU A 30 -20.19 -12.38 -24.67
N GLU A 31 -19.72 -13.36 -23.88
CA GLU A 31 -18.38 -13.94 -23.96
C GLU A 31 -17.27 -12.86 -23.96
N ILE A 32 -17.47 -11.76 -23.20
CA ILE A 32 -16.54 -10.63 -23.15
C ILE A 32 -15.25 -11.06 -22.47
N THR A 33 -14.13 -10.89 -23.17
CA THR A 33 -12.80 -11.25 -22.69
C THR A 33 -12.24 -10.23 -21.69
N GLU A 34 -11.22 -10.63 -20.93
CA GLU A 34 -10.50 -9.71 -20.03
C GLU A 34 -9.79 -8.58 -20.76
N GLU A 35 -9.31 -8.83 -21.99
CA GLU A 35 -8.66 -7.81 -22.82
C GLU A 35 -9.67 -6.75 -23.27
N GLU A 36 -10.83 -7.15 -23.77
CA GLU A 36 -11.89 -6.21 -24.17
C GLU A 36 -12.37 -5.38 -23.00
N GLN A 37 -12.44 -5.96 -21.79
CA GLN A 37 -12.80 -5.21 -20.58
C GLN A 37 -11.84 -4.05 -20.28
N LYS A 38 -10.58 -4.08 -20.73
CA LYS A 38 -9.62 -2.97 -20.52
C LYS A 38 -10.03 -1.72 -21.27
N ASP A 39 -10.69 -1.86 -22.42
CA ASP A 39 -11.15 -0.75 -23.26
C ASP A 39 -12.60 -0.33 -22.92
N MET A 40 -13.33 -1.16 -22.18
CA MET A 40 -14.72 -0.88 -21.78
C MET A 40 -14.84 -0.03 -20.51
N THR A 41 -15.94 0.75 -20.41
CA THR A 41 -16.18 1.63 -19.25
C THR A 41 -17.21 1.06 -18.27
N ILE A 42 -18.24 0.37 -18.77
CA ILE A 42 -19.46 0.05 -18.00
C ILE A 42 -19.56 -1.43 -17.67
N ILE A 43 -19.44 -2.31 -18.67
CA ILE A 43 -19.53 -3.76 -18.49
C ILE A 43 -18.12 -4.28 -18.21
N ILE A 44 -17.71 -4.13 -16.95
CA ILE A 44 -16.42 -4.61 -16.45
C ILE A 44 -16.63 -5.47 -15.23
N SER A 45 -15.73 -6.43 -15.05
CA SER A 45 -15.67 -7.26 -13.86
C SER A 45 -15.20 -6.46 -12.64
N LYS A 46 -15.46 -7.02 -11.45
CA LYS A 46 -14.93 -6.48 -10.18
C LYS A 46 -13.40 -6.49 -10.15
N GLU A 47 -12.77 -7.42 -10.85
CA GLU A 47 -11.33 -7.56 -10.89
C GLU A 47 -10.68 -6.43 -11.71
N GLU A 48 -11.25 -6.12 -12.88
CA GLU A 48 -10.80 -4.99 -13.69
C GLU A 48 -11.01 -3.65 -12.97
N TYR A 49 -12.14 -3.49 -12.28
CA TYR A 49 -12.38 -2.33 -11.41
C TYR A 49 -11.27 -2.15 -10.35
N LYS A 50 -10.95 -3.23 -9.61
CA LYS A 50 -9.85 -3.22 -8.61
C LYS A 50 -8.49 -2.98 -9.23
N ARG A 51 -8.23 -3.47 -10.45
CA ARG A 51 -6.98 -3.21 -11.18
C ARG A 51 -6.85 -1.72 -11.49
N ARG A 52 -7.89 -1.09 -12.04
CA ARG A 52 -7.92 0.35 -12.35
C ARG A 52 -7.75 1.21 -11.11
N ASP A 53 -8.45 0.87 -10.04
CA ASP A 53 -8.35 1.57 -8.74
C ASP A 53 -6.90 1.56 -8.21
N ARG A 54 -6.25 0.39 -8.22
CA ARG A 54 -4.82 0.27 -7.87
C ARG A 54 -3.92 1.12 -8.75
N VAL A 55 -4.14 1.15 -10.07
CA VAL A 55 -3.37 1.98 -11.00
C VAL A 55 -3.56 3.47 -10.72
N TYR A 56 -4.79 3.89 -10.47
CA TYR A 56 -5.12 5.28 -10.12
C TYR A 56 -4.44 5.68 -8.81
N HIS A 57 -4.58 4.89 -7.76
CA HIS A 57 -3.95 5.16 -6.47
C HIS A 57 -2.44 5.14 -6.53
N LYS A 58 -1.85 4.22 -7.32
CA LYS A 58 -0.40 4.18 -7.57
C LYS A 58 0.08 5.46 -8.26
N LYS A 59 -0.57 5.91 -9.35
CA LYS A 59 -0.22 7.16 -10.04
C LYS A 59 -0.31 8.38 -9.12
N ASN A 60 -1.32 8.41 -8.25
CA ASN A 60 -1.46 9.49 -7.28
C ASN A 60 -0.37 9.44 -6.20
N TYR A 61 -0.06 8.28 -5.64
CA TYR A 61 0.99 8.09 -4.63
C TYR A 61 2.41 8.32 -5.17
N ASP A 62 2.68 7.90 -6.41
CA ASP A 62 3.97 8.09 -7.08
C ASP A 62 4.23 9.56 -7.43
N SER A 63 3.20 10.41 -7.43
CA SER A 63 3.39 11.85 -7.61
C SER A 63 4.17 12.45 -6.44
N GLU A 64 5.25 13.17 -6.76
CA GLU A 64 6.09 13.88 -5.79
C GLU A 64 5.26 14.79 -4.86
N LYS A 65 4.16 15.32 -5.40
CA LYS A 65 3.17 16.12 -4.67
C LYS A 65 2.45 15.34 -3.57
N ALA A 66 2.02 14.10 -3.83
CA ALA A 66 1.34 13.28 -2.81
C ALA A 66 2.29 12.85 -1.69
N LYS A 67 3.55 12.52 -2.02
CA LYS A 67 4.59 12.26 -1.02
C LYS A 67 4.80 13.47 -0.11
N LYS A 68 4.87 14.67 -0.69
CA LYS A 68 5.01 15.93 0.04
C LYS A 68 3.83 16.20 0.97
N ILE A 69 2.60 16.07 0.48
CA ILE A 69 1.37 16.25 1.28
C ILE A 69 1.32 15.27 2.45
N TYR A 70 1.71 14.01 2.23
CA TYR A 70 1.76 13.01 3.29
C TYR A 70 2.79 13.37 4.37
N GLN A 71 3.98 13.80 3.98
CA GLN A 71 5.01 14.27 4.91
C GLN A 71 4.55 15.51 5.70
N GLU A 72 3.92 16.47 5.04
CA GLU A 72 3.35 17.67 5.69
C GLU A 72 2.25 17.30 6.68
N LYS A 73 1.38 16.34 6.34
CA LYS A 73 0.35 15.81 7.25
C LYS A 73 0.94 15.12 8.48
N LEU A 74 2.05 14.39 8.32
CA LEU A 74 2.75 13.80 9.46
C LEU A 74 3.31 14.88 10.39
N LYS A 75 3.97 15.91 9.81
CA LYS A 75 4.48 17.06 10.56
C LYS A 75 3.38 17.82 11.29
N SER A 76 2.25 18.07 10.64
CA SER A 76 1.12 18.77 11.26
C SER A 76 0.47 17.98 12.41
N GLN A 77 0.59 16.64 12.38
CA GLN A 77 0.14 15.76 13.46
C GLN A 77 1.20 15.58 14.57
N GLY A 78 2.35 16.25 14.48
CA GLY A 78 3.48 16.05 15.39
C GLY A 78 4.09 14.65 15.33
N LYS A 79 3.81 13.89 14.26
CA LYS A 79 4.34 12.54 14.07
C LYS A 79 5.61 12.60 13.24
N LEU A 80 6.67 11.99 13.76
CA LEU A 80 7.90 11.79 13.02
C LEU A 80 7.72 10.72 11.94
N ASN A 81 8.36 10.95 10.80
CA ASN A 81 8.51 9.93 9.78
C ASN A 81 9.42 8.81 10.30
N GLU A 82 9.23 7.58 9.80
CA GLU A 82 10.01 6.42 10.25
C GLU A 82 11.52 6.60 10.02
N LYS A 83 11.89 7.28 8.93
CA LYS A 83 13.30 7.66 8.67
C LYS A 83 13.86 8.58 9.76
N GLU A 84 13.08 9.56 10.21
CA GLU A 84 13.50 10.51 11.24
C GLU A 84 13.65 9.81 12.60
N LYS A 85 12.71 8.92 12.96
CA LYS A 85 12.81 8.10 14.18
C LYS A 85 14.07 7.24 14.20
N ILE A 86 14.39 6.61 13.08
CA ILE A 86 15.61 5.80 12.94
C ILE A 86 16.85 6.70 13.07
N SER A 87 16.84 7.89 12.46
CA SER A 87 17.95 8.86 12.58
C SER A 87 18.17 9.29 14.02
N GLN A 88 17.11 9.72 14.72
CA GLN A 88 17.20 10.12 16.13
C GLN A 88 17.66 8.96 17.03
N ARG A 89 17.21 7.74 16.74
CA ARG A 89 17.68 6.55 17.47
C ARG A 89 19.18 6.31 17.26
N ARG A 90 19.67 6.45 16.02
CA ARG A 90 21.08 6.27 15.68
C ARG A 90 21.98 7.32 16.32
N GLU A 91 21.53 8.58 16.34
CA GLU A 91 22.19 9.68 17.06
C GLU A 91 22.34 9.34 18.54
N LYS A 92 21.24 8.93 19.20
CA LYS A 92 21.29 8.47 20.60
C LYS A 92 22.21 7.28 20.81
N ILE A 93 22.27 6.32 19.88
CA ILE A 93 23.22 5.19 19.96
C ILE A 93 24.66 5.69 19.90
N LEU A 94 24.96 6.68 19.05
CA LEU A 94 26.28 7.27 18.92
C LEU A 94 26.70 7.97 20.22
N ASP A 95 25.82 8.79 20.80
CA ASP A 95 26.05 9.49 22.06
C ASP A 95 26.32 8.51 23.21
N LEU A 96 25.47 7.48 23.36
CA LEU A 96 25.63 6.47 24.42
C LEU A 96 26.91 5.64 24.23
N LEU A 97 27.35 5.43 22.98
CA LEU A 97 28.63 4.77 22.72
C LEU A 97 29.82 5.67 23.06
N ALA A 98 29.73 6.98 22.83
CA ALA A 98 30.74 7.94 23.25
C ALA A 98 30.87 8.03 24.78
N GLU A 99 29.75 7.86 25.50
CA GLU A 99 29.72 7.71 26.97
C GLU A 99 30.34 6.38 27.46
N GLY A 100 30.68 5.45 26.56
CA GLY A 100 31.30 4.17 26.88
C GLY A 100 30.32 3.07 27.31
N LEU A 101 29.02 3.27 27.11
CA LEU A 101 28.00 2.28 27.47
C LEU A 101 28.11 1.01 26.61
N LYS A 102 27.83 -0.13 27.24
CA LYS A 102 27.84 -1.42 26.55
C LYS A 102 26.53 -1.61 25.78
N GLN A 103 26.60 -2.44 24.74
CA GLN A 103 25.45 -2.79 23.90
C GLN A 103 24.21 -3.21 24.71
N LYS A 104 24.38 -4.01 25.77
CA LYS A 104 23.26 -4.51 26.58
C LYS A 104 22.49 -3.35 27.22
N ASP A 105 23.22 -2.41 27.80
CA ASP A 105 22.66 -1.26 28.51
C ASP A 105 21.96 -0.31 27.53
N ILE A 106 22.55 -0.08 26.35
CA ILE A 106 21.94 0.72 25.28
C ILE A 106 20.62 0.10 24.80
N CYS A 107 20.57 -1.22 24.63
CA CYS A 107 19.34 -1.91 24.20
C CYS A 107 18.21 -1.76 25.24
N ILE A 108 18.55 -1.86 26.53
CA ILE A 108 17.59 -1.66 27.63
C ILE A 108 17.13 -0.20 27.67
N PHE A 109 18.07 0.75 27.63
CA PHE A 109 17.79 2.19 27.72
C PHE A 109 16.90 2.69 26.58
N LEU A 110 17.19 2.27 25.35
CA LEU A 110 16.41 2.66 24.17
C LEU A 110 15.17 1.78 23.95
N ASN A 111 14.96 0.77 24.81
CA ASN A 111 13.90 -0.24 24.68
C ASN A 111 13.86 -0.86 23.26
N ILE A 112 15.02 -1.29 22.77
CA ILE A 112 15.16 -1.90 21.44
C ILE A 112 15.74 -3.31 21.50
N SER A 113 15.34 -4.13 20.53
CA SER A 113 15.87 -5.47 20.40
C SER A 113 17.33 -5.47 19.92
N LYS A 114 18.10 -6.48 20.33
CA LYS A 114 19.49 -6.69 19.91
C LYS A 114 19.68 -6.63 18.37
N PRO A 115 18.83 -7.26 17.54
CA PRO A 115 18.96 -7.17 16.09
C PRO A 115 18.77 -5.76 15.53
N THR A 116 17.94 -4.94 16.18
CA THR A 116 17.70 -3.54 15.77
C THR A 116 18.94 -2.69 16.04
N TYR A 117 19.53 -2.84 17.24
CA TYR A 117 20.81 -2.21 17.56
C TYR A 117 21.92 -2.60 16.59
N VAL A 118 22.04 -3.90 16.25
CA VAL A 118 23.09 -4.37 15.32
C VAL A 118 22.93 -3.74 13.93
N ARG A 119 21.69 -3.66 13.42
CA ARG A 119 21.41 -2.99 12.14
C ARG A 119 21.81 -1.51 12.17
N ASP A 120 21.45 -0.79 13.23
CA ASP A 120 21.78 0.63 13.36
C ASP A 120 23.28 0.87 13.55
N ARG A 121 23.97 0.01 14.30
CA ARG A 121 25.42 0.07 14.46
C ARG A 121 26.16 -0.22 13.15
N ASN A 122 25.72 -1.22 12.39
CA ASN A 122 26.33 -1.53 11.09
C ASN A 122 26.17 -0.35 10.13
N PHE A 123 24.99 0.27 10.11
CA PHE A 123 24.77 1.50 9.35
C PHE A 123 25.75 2.62 9.75
N LEU A 124 25.95 2.85 11.05
CA LEU A 124 26.88 3.88 11.54
C LEU A 124 28.34 3.58 11.15
N LYS A 125 28.74 2.30 11.16
CA LYS A 125 30.06 1.85 10.70
C LYS A 125 30.26 2.05 9.20
N GLU A 126 29.25 1.73 8.40
CA GLU A 126 29.28 1.95 6.94
C GLU A 126 29.44 3.45 6.60
N GLN A 127 28.96 4.34 7.47
CA GLN A 127 29.14 5.79 7.35
C GLN A 127 30.46 6.31 7.94
N GLY A 128 31.30 5.45 8.55
CA GLY A 128 32.58 5.83 9.17
C GLY A 128 32.44 6.64 10.46
N LEU A 129 31.28 6.59 11.12
CA LEU A 129 31.01 7.33 12.37
C LEU A 129 31.51 6.58 13.63
N ILE A 130 31.80 5.28 13.51
CA ILE A 130 32.24 4.37 14.59
C ILE A 130 33.21 3.33 14.02
#